data_AF-A0A834F5W0-F1
#
_entry.id   AF-A0A834F5W0-F1
#
_cell.length_a   1.000
_cell.length_b   1.000
_cell.length_c   1.000
_cell.angle_alpha   90.00
_cell.angle_beta   90.00
_cell.angle_gamma   90.00
#
_symmetry.space_group_name_H-M   'P 1'
#
loop_
_entity.id
_entity.type
_entity.pdbx_description
1 polymer ?
#
loop_
_entity_poly.entity_id
_entity_poly.type
_entity_poly.pdbx_seq_one_letter_code
_entity_poly.pdbx_strand_id
1 'polypeptide(L)'
;MIISDLTTTPPVLAFPVDYGNLAHYDGDRGAGTITDRTWLDSGSGWLKVAPFGFRKILKFIKDEYGNPPIIITENGVSERGSENLNDEHRSYFYEKYINQVLKAYMLDGVDIRGYTAWSLMDNLEWATGFGERFGLFYVNRSNPELPRVAKASVSFYSTIISCNGFPDPELGPHDCMSPEPEPEPEATKEPEREDSVSFLGMKLSISEAATGLNTTFALLIVAVFAAIAMTTLFFVKRRIK
;
A
#
# COMPACT_ATOMS: atom_id res chain seq x y z
N MET A 1 -9.76 2.80 14.72
CA MET A 1 -8.59 1.88 14.70
C MET A 1 -8.10 1.78 13.27
N ILE A 2 -6.81 2.02 13.02
CA ILE A 2 -6.19 1.77 11.71
C ILE A 2 -5.75 0.31 11.73
N ILE A 3 -6.27 -0.51 10.81
CA ILE A 3 -5.88 -1.91 10.73
C ILE A 3 -5.11 -2.10 9.42
N SER A 4 -3.79 -1.92 9.52
CA SER A 4 -2.84 -2.35 8.50
C SER A 4 -2.71 -3.87 8.57
N ASP A 5 -2.86 -4.52 7.43
CA ASP A 5 -2.70 -5.96 7.23
C ASP A 5 -3.69 -6.89 7.97
N LEU A 6 -4.95 -6.89 7.51
CA LEU A 6 -5.89 -7.98 7.78
C LEU A 6 -5.85 -9.07 6.71
N THR A 7 -4.79 -9.12 5.89
CA THR A 7 -4.64 -10.20 4.91
C THR A 7 -4.26 -11.50 5.57
N THR A 8 -3.78 -11.47 6.82
CA THR A 8 -3.39 -12.65 7.59
C THR A 8 -4.56 -13.62 7.78
N THR A 9 -4.39 -14.81 7.20
CA THR A 9 -5.32 -15.92 7.33
C THR A 9 -5.36 -16.40 8.78
N PRO A 10 -6.54 -16.56 9.41
CA PRO A 10 -6.61 -17.12 10.75
C PRO A 10 -6.06 -18.56 10.74
N PRO A 11 -5.19 -18.94 11.69
CA PRO A 11 -4.74 -20.33 11.79
C PRO A 11 -5.90 -21.23 12.25
N VAL A 12 -5.86 -22.50 11.84
CA VAL A 12 -6.70 -23.57 12.41
C VAL A 12 -6.16 -24.00 13.77
N LEU A 13 -4.83 -24.02 13.91
CA LEU A 13 -4.15 -24.34 15.16
C LEU A 13 -2.97 -23.40 15.35
N ALA A 14 -2.84 -22.83 16.55
CA ALA A 14 -1.63 -22.16 17.01
C ALA A 14 -1.09 -22.94 18.22
N PHE A 15 0.22 -23.17 18.26
CA PHE A 15 0.88 -23.92 19.34
C PHE A 15 2.25 -23.31 19.66
N PRO A 16 2.71 -23.37 20.92
CA PRO A 16 4.00 -22.81 21.31
C PRO A 16 5.13 -23.56 20.61
N VAL A 17 6.10 -22.82 20.07
CA VAL A 17 7.31 -23.37 19.47
C VAL A 17 8.51 -22.60 20.00
N ASP A 18 9.46 -23.32 20.57
CA ASP A 18 10.75 -22.76 20.99
C ASP A 18 11.74 -22.85 19.83
N TYR A 19 12.14 -21.68 19.32
CA TYR A 19 13.13 -21.57 18.25
C TYR A 19 14.55 -21.32 18.77
N GLY A 20 14.77 -21.39 20.10
CA GLY A 20 16.04 -21.10 20.73
C GLY A 20 16.50 -19.66 20.49
N ASN A 21 17.80 -19.46 20.22
CA ASN A 21 18.40 -18.13 20.03
C ASN A 21 18.36 -17.65 18.56
N LEU A 22 17.46 -18.18 17.73
CA LEU A 22 17.35 -17.78 16.33
C LEU A 22 16.64 -16.43 16.20
N ALA A 23 17.37 -15.39 15.81
CA ALA A 23 16.81 -14.08 15.53
C ALA A 23 16.04 -14.08 14.19
N HIS A 24 14.74 -14.36 14.25
CA HIS A 24 13.82 -14.30 13.12
C HIS A 24 12.38 -14.12 13.61
N TYR A 25 11.51 -13.66 12.71
CA TYR A 25 10.10 -13.32 12.98
C TYR A 25 9.33 -14.44 13.71
N ASP A 26 9.47 -15.70 13.29
CA ASP A 26 8.75 -16.81 13.94
C ASP A 26 9.30 -17.14 15.34
N GLY A 27 10.59 -16.88 15.56
CA GLY A 27 11.23 -16.95 16.87
C GLY A 27 10.66 -15.92 17.84
N ASP A 28 10.49 -14.68 17.38
CA ASP A 28 9.91 -13.60 18.19
C ASP A 28 8.43 -13.86 18.54
N ARG A 29 7.69 -14.49 17.62
CA ARG A 29 6.30 -14.93 17.87
C ARG A 29 6.21 -16.05 18.91
N GLY A 30 7.22 -16.91 18.99
CA GLY A 30 7.21 -18.10 19.87
C GLY A 30 6.09 -19.10 19.57
N ALA A 31 5.50 -19.05 18.37
CA ALA A 31 4.31 -19.82 18.02
C ALA A 31 4.34 -20.32 16.58
N GLY A 32 4.08 -21.62 16.42
CA GLY A 32 3.79 -22.27 15.15
C GLY A 32 2.31 -22.21 14.83
N THR A 33 1.99 -22.15 13.53
CA THR A 33 0.60 -22.05 13.04
C THR A 33 0.34 -23.06 11.94
N ILE A 34 -0.83 -23.72 11.97
CA ILE A 34 -1.31 -24.60 10.91
C ILE A 34 -2.53 -23.94 10.27
N THR A 35 -2.54 -23.85 8.94
CA THR A 35 -3.70 -23.43 8.15
C THR A 35 -4.46 -24.64 7.63
N ASP A 36 -5.74 -24.43 7.28
CA ASP A 36 -6.49 -25.48 6.62
C ASP A 36 -5.92 -25.72 5.22
N ARG A 37 -5.66 -26.98 4.89
CA ARG A 37 -5.11 -27.37 3.59
C ARG A 37 -6.14 -27.25 2.47
N THR A 38 -7.44 -27.12 2.79
CA THR A 38 -8.48 -26.93 1.78
C THR A 38 -8.66 -25.47 1.37
N TRP A 39 -8.01 -24.51 2.04
CA TRP A 39 -8.09 -23.11 1.64
C TRP A 39 -7.22 -22.85 0.42
N LEU A 40 -7.70 -21.96 -0.46
CA LEU A 40 -6.97 -21.63 -1.68
C LEU A 40 -5.66 -20.93 -1.34
N ASP A 41 -4.62 -21.29 -2.08
CA ASP A 41 -3.30 -20.68 -2.01
C ASP A 41 -3.27 -19.32 -2.71
N SER A 42 -2.21 -18.56 -2.42
CA SER A 42 -1.85 -17.33 -3.10
C SER A 42 -0.38 -17.37 -3.51
N GLY A 43 0.13 -16.24 -4.02
CA GLY A 43 1.56 -16.06 -4.25
C GLY A 43 2.40 -16.13 -2.97
N SER A 44 1.83 -15.84 -1.80
CA SER A 44 2.54 -15.78 -0.53
C SER A 44 2.24 -17.02 0.31
N GLY A 45 3.29 -17.70 0.79
CA GLY A 45 3.13 -18.94 1.57
C GLY A 45 2.34 -18.76 2.88
N TRP A 46 2.37 -17.55 3.44
CA TRP A 46 1.65 -17.17 4.66
C TRP A 46 0.19 -16.76 4.41
N LEU A 47 -0.21 -16.54 3.16
CA LEU A 47 -1.51 -15.98 2.78
C LEU A 47 -2.38 -17.04 2.10
N LYS A 48 -3.43 -17.46 2.79
CA LYS A 48 -4.52 -18.31 2.26
C LYS A 48 -5.82 -17.52 2.16
N VAL A 49 -6.65 -17.90 1.19
CA VAL A 49 -7.96 -17.28 0.96
C VAL A 49 -9.00 -17.86 1.92
N ALA A 50 -9.33 -17.11 2.98
CA ALA A 50 -10.32 -17.49 3.99
C ALA A 50 -11.29 -16.32 4.32
N PRO A 51 -12.20 -15.94 3.40
CA PRO A 51 -13.00 -14.72 3.51
C PRO A 51 -13.83 -14.62 4.79
N PHE A 52 -14.36 -15.75 5.27
CA PHE A 52 -15.16 -15.80 6.50
C PHE A 52 -14.37 -15.32 7.75
N GLY A 53 -13.04 -15.46 7.73
CA GLY A 53 -12.16 -14.98 8.80
C GLY A 53 -12.23 -13.47 8.94
N PHE A 54 -12.43 -12.76 7.83
CA PHE A 54 -12.46 -11.30 7.78
C PHE A 54 -13.66 -10.71 8.53
N ARG A 55 -14.85 -11.31 8.36
CA ARG A 55 -16.03 -10.96 9.17
C ARG A 55 -15.80 -11.27 10.66
N LYS A 56 -15.20 -12.41 10.97
CA LYS A 56 -14.92 -12.82 12.37
C LYS A 56 -13.99 -11.84 13.08
N ILE A 57 -12.89 -11.43 12.45
CA ILE A 57 -11.94 -10.49 13.07
C ILE A 57 -12.54 -9.09 13.23
N LEU A 58 -13.32 -8.61 12.25
CA LEU A 58 -14.04 -7.34 12.37
C LEU A 58 -15.05 -7.36 13.53
N LYS A 59 -15.80 -8.48 13.66
CA LYS A 59 -16.71 -8.68 14.78
C LYS A 59 -15.98 -8.78 16.12
N PHE A 60 -14.85 -9.50 16.17
CA PHE A 60 -14.01 -9.57 17.36
C PHE A 60 -13.54 -8.18 17.79
N ILE A 61 -13.04 -7.36 16.86
CA ILE A 61 -12.58 -6.00 17.16
C ILE A 61 -13.73 -5.15 17.71
N LYS A 62 -14.92 -5.27 17.11
CA LYS A 62 -16.12 -4.62 17.62
C LYS A 62 -16.40 -5.02 19.07
N ASP A 63 -16.51 -6.33 19.32
CA ASP A 63 -16.96 -6.86 20.60
C ASP A 63 -15.92 -6.56 21.71
N GLU A 64 -14.63 -6.58 21.38
CA GLU A 64 -13.54 -6.44 22.35
C GLU A 64 -13.09 -5.00 22.59
N TYR A 65 -13.22 -4.12 21.59
CA TYR A 65 -12.77 -2.72 21.69
C TYR A 65 -13.91 -1.70 21.70
N GLY A 66 -15.15 -2.13 21.93
CA GLY A 66 -16.30 -1.23 22.09
C GLY A 66 -16.80 -0.59 20.79
N ASN A 67 -16.80 -1.35 19.70
CA ASN A 67 -17.23 -0.93 18.35
C ASN A 67 -16.58 0.38 17.86
N PRO A 68 -15.24 0.48 17.83
CA PRO A 68 -14.58 1.68 17.34
C PRO A 68 -14.85 1.85 15.83
N PRO A 69 -14.77 3.08 15.29
CA PRO A 69 -14.75 3.27 13.85
C PRO A 69 -13.54 2.58 13.21
N ILE A 70 -13.78 1.82 12.15
CA ILE A 70 -12.79 1.02 11.42
C ILE A 70 -12.65 1.54 9.99
N ILE A 71 -11.41 1.77 9.57
CA ILE A 71 -11.04 1.89 8.15
C ILE A 71 -10.11 0.73 7.86
N ILE A 72 -10.48 -0.09 6.87
CA ILE A 72 -9.65 -1.18 6.37
C ILE A 72 -8.63 -0.55 5.42
N THR A 73 -7.38 -0.43 5.87
CA THR A 73 -6.36 0.26 5.09
C THR A 73 -5.65 -0.66 4.09
N GLU A 74 -5.66 -1.96 4.32
CA GLU A 74 -5.06 -2.94 3.41
C GLU A 74 -5.87 -4.24 3.41
N ASN A 75 -6.29 -4.67 2.22
CA ASN A 75 -6.76 -6.02 1.96
C ASN A 75 -6.49 -6.40 0.51
N GLY A 76 -5.89 -7.57 0.27
CA GLY A 76 -5.45 -7.99 -1.05
C GLY A 76 -4.96 -9.42 -1.09
N VAL A 77 -4.68 -9.89 -2.31
CA VAL A 77 -4.13 -11.22 -2.58
C VAL A 77 -2.97 -11.16 -3.56
N SER A 78 -1.93 -11.92 -3.26
CA SER A 78 -0.75 -12.03 -4.10
C SER A 78 -0.89 -13.11 -5.16
N GLU A 79 -0.13 -12.94 -6.23
CA GLU A 79 0.19 -14.00 -7.18
C GLU A 79 1.70 -14.12 -7.36
N ARG A 80 2.15 -15.31 -7.79
CA ARG A 80 3.53 -15.62 -8.18
C ARG A 80 3.54 -16.34 -9.53
N GLY A 81 4.70 -16.36 -10.17
CA GLY A 81 4.91 -17.07 -11.44
C GLY A 81 4.84 -16.13 -12.64
N SER A 82 4.48 -16.68 -13.81
CA SER A 82 4.36 -15.92 -15.06
C SER A 82 3.34 -14.79 -14.94
N GLU A 83 3.56 -13.75 -15.74
CA GLU A 83 2.65 -12.61 -15.83
C GLU A 83 1.27 -13.10 -16.29
N ASN A 84 0.25 -12.81 -15.49
CA ASN A 84 -1.13 -13.12 -15.82
C ASN A 84 -1.98 -11.87 -15.62
N LEU A 85 -2.33 -11.21 -16.73
CA LEU A 85 -3.24 -10.07 -16.68
C LEU A 85 -4.70 -10.49 -16.47
N ASN A 86 -5.03 -11.77 -16.72
CA ASN A 86 -6.34 -12.34 -16.40
C ASN A 86 -6.33 -12.97 -14.99
N ASP A 87 -6.31 -12.10 -13.98
CA ASP A 87 -6.18 -12.42 -12.58
C ASP A 87 -7.53 -12.70 -11.88
N GLU A 88 -8.34 -13.61 -12.43
CA GLU A 88 -9.68 -13.92 -11.91
C GLU A 88 -9.71 -14.30 -10.42
N HIS A 89 -8.64 -14.94 -9.93
CA HIS A 89 -8.47 -15.26 -8.51
C HIS A 89 -8.49 -14.01 -7.60
N ARG A 90 -8.00 -12.88 -8.10
CA ARG A 90 -8.01 -11.59 -7.39
C ARG A 90 -9.39 -10.97 -7.38
N SER A 91 -10.12 -11.04 -8.50
CA SER A 91 -11.55 -10.66 -8.54
C SER A 91 -12.37 -11.47 -7.55
N TYR A 92 -12.18 -12.80 -7.53
CA TYR A 92 -12.82 -13.69 -6.55
C TYR A 92 -12.47 -13.30 -5.11
N PHE A 93 -11.20 -13.01 -4.82
CA PHE A 93 -10.79 -12.56 -3.49
C PHE A 93 -11.53 -11.30 -3.06
N TYR A 94 -11.48 -10.23 -3.88
CA TYR A 94 -12.14 -8.97 -3.57
C TYR A 94 -13.66 -9.13 -3.43
N GLU A 95 -14.30 -9.88 -4.31
CA GLU A 95 -15.74 -10.19 -4.21
C GLU A 95 -16.06 -10.79 -2.84
N LYS A 96 -15.37 -11.86 -2.45
CA LYS A 96 -15.70 -12.60 -1.23
C LYS A 96 -15.33 -11.81 0.03
N TYR A 97 -14.21 -11.09 0.05
CA TYR A 97 -13.79 -10.31 1.21
C TYR A 97 -14.66 -9.07 1.41
N ILE A 98 -14.95 -8.30 0.36
CA ILE A 98 -15.84 -7.13 0.45
C ILE A 98 -17.27 -7.54 0.83
N ASN A 99 -17.75 -8.69 0.35
CA ASN A 99 -19.03 -9.25 0.80
C ASN A 99 -19.03 -9.55 2.31
N GLN A 100 -17.92 -10.02 2.88
CA GLN A 100 -17.78 -10.26 4.32
C GLN A 100 -17.70 -8.97 5.12
N VAL A 101 -17.08 -7.92 4.58
CA VAL A 101 -17.12 -6.55 5.13
C VAL A 101 -18.56 -6.04 5.16
N LEU A 102 -19.29 -6.19 4.06
CA LEU A 102 -20.68 -5.74 3.96
C LEU A 102 -21.58 -6.49 4.96
N LYS A 103 -21.37 -7.80 5.15
CA LYS A 103 -22.06 -8.58 6.19
C LYS A 103 -21.70 -8.12 7.59
N ALA A 104 -20.44 -7.82 7.88
CA ALA A 104 -20.03 -7.27 9.18
C ALA A 104 -20.68 -5.91 9.46
N TYR A 105 -20.75 -5.05 8.46
CA TYR A 105 -21.41 -3.74 8.54
C TYR A 105 -22.93 -3.88 8.74
N MET A 106 -23.62 -4.56 7.82
CA MET A 106 -25.08 -4.62 7.78
C MET A 106 -25.70 -5.56 8.81
N LEU A 107 -25.09 -6.72 9.06
CA LEU A 107 -25.68 -7.78 9.87
C LEU A 107 -25.12 -7.81 11.29
N ASP A 108 -23.83 -7.49 11.46
CA ASP A 108 -23.19 -7.53 12.78
C ASP A 108 -23.07 -6.14 13.44
N GLY A 109 -23.39 -5.06 12.70
CA GLY A 109 -23.35 -3.68 13.22
C GLY A 109 -21.94 -3.18 13.54
N VAL A 110 -20.92 -3.66 12.82
CA VAL A 110 -19.54 -3.16 12.92
C VAL A 110 -19.44 -1.78 12.28
N ASP A 111 -18.85 -0.81 12.98
CA ASP A 111 -18.71 0.56 12.47
C ASP A 111 -17.58 0.69 11.42
N ILE A 112 -17.87 0.31 10.17
CA ILE A 112 -16.93 0.35 9.04
C ILE A 112 -17.13 1.62 8.22
N ARG A 113 -16.03 2.37 7.99
CA ARG A 113 -16.04 3.69 7.36
C ARG A 113 -15.29 3.76 6.03
N GLY A 114 -14.47 2.78 5.72
CA GLY A 114 -13.69 2.77 4.49
C GLY A 114 -12.95 1.46 4.25
N TYR A 115 -12.56 1.27 2.99
CA TYR A 115 -11.85 0.09 2.51
C TYR A 115 -10.88 0.51 1.40
N THR A 116 -9.63 0.10 1.52
CA THR A 116 -8.61 0.31 0.47
C THR A 116 -7.94 -1.01 0.09
N ALA A 117 -8.01 -1.31 -1.21
CA ALA A 117 -7.38 -2.46 -1.83
C ALA A 117 -5.84 -2.36 -1.74
N TRP A 118 -5.20 -3.44 -1.31
CA TRP A 118 -3.75 -3.62 -1.41
C TRP A 118 -3.45 -4.48 -2.66
N SER A 119 -2.89 -3.94 -3.73
CA SER A 119 -2.45 -2.55 -3.90
C SER A 119 -2.91 -1.98 -5.23
N LEU A 120 -2.73 -0.67 -5.41
CA LEU A 120 -3.02 -0.03 -6.69
C LEU A 120 -2.19 -0.67 -7.81
N MET A 121 -0.90 -0.91 -7.61
CA MET A 121 0.00 -1.43 -8.63
C MET A 121 1.05 -2.36 -8.04
N ASP A 122 1.57 -3.28 -8.86
CA ASP A 122 2.64 -4.18 -8.48
C ASP A 122 3.86 -3.38 -7.99
N ASN A 123 4.25 -3.58 -6.74
CA ASN A 123 5.26 -2.79 -6.04
C ASN A 123 6.37 -3.70 -5.47
N LEU A 124 7.25 -3.14 -4.64
CA LEU A 124 8.28 -3.90 -3.94
C LEU A 124 7.67 -4.53 -2.69
N GLU A 125 7.48 -5.84 -2.70
CA GLU A 125 6.86 -6.62 -1.63
C GLU A 125 7.92 -7.07 -0.61
N TRP A 126 8.48 -6.08 0.09
CA TRP A 126 9.38 -6.26 1.23
C TRP A 126 10.50 -7.28 0.98
N ALA A 127 10.61 -8.28 1.85
CA ALA A 127 11.64 -9.32 1.79
C ALA A 127 11.52 -10.23 0.54
N THR A 128 10.38 -10.20 -0.16
CA THR A 128 10.15 -11.00 -1.38
C THR A 128 10.52 -10.25 -2.65
N GLY A 129 10.87 -8.96 -2.55
CA GLY A 129 11.22 -8.13 -3.69
C GLY A 129 10.06 -7.99 -4.67
N PHE A 130 10.27 -8.36 -5.93
CA PHE A 130 9.22 -8.33 -6.97
C PHE A 130 8.66 -9.71 -7.31
N GLY A 131 8.95 -10.72 -6.48
CA GLY A 131 8.49 -12.08 -6.69
C GLY A 131 6.98 -12.22 -6.51
N GLU A 132 6.41 -11.49 -5.56
CA GLU A 132 4.99 -11.47 -5.24
C GLU A 132 4.33 -10.19 -5.77
N ARG A 133 3.13 -10.35 -6.34
CA ARG A 133 2.39 -9.26 -6.98
C ARG A 133 0.99 -9.14 -6.38
N PHE A 134 0.73 -8.02 -5.71
CA PHE A 134 -0.57 -7.68 -5.11
C PHE A 134 -1.39 -6.67 -5.92
N GLY A 135 -0.78 -6.02 -6.90
CA GLY A 135 -1.36 -4.88 -7.58
C GLY A 135 -2.56 -5.24 -8.45
N LEU A 136 -3.54 -4.34 -8.49
CA LEU A 136 -4.58 -4.31 -9.53
C LEU A 136 -3.99 -3.97 -10.90
N PHE A 137 -2.91 -3.18 -10.93
CA PHE A 137 -2.17 -2.86 -12.15
C PHE A 137 -0.82 -3.58 -12.17
N TYR A 138 -0.54 -4.27 -13.27
CA TYR A 138 0.77 -4.83 -13.56
C TYR A 138 1.76 -3.70 -13.92
N VAL A 139 2.99 -3.79 -13.42
CA VAL A 139 4.06 -2.83 -13.76
C VAL A 139 5.12 -3.52 -14.59
N ASN A 140 5.27 -3.11 -15.85
CA ASN A 140 6.33 -3.65 -16.71
C ASN A 140 7.69 -3.09 -16.30
N ARG A 141 8.47 -3.89 -15.58
CA ARG A 141 9.81 -3.52 -15.10
C ARG A 141 10.92 -3.71 -16.12
N SER A 142 10.64 -4.39 -17.23
CA SER A 142 11.58 -4.51 -18.36
C SER A 142 11.60 -3.25 -19.21
N ASN A 143 10.53 -2.45 -19.19
CA ASN A 143 10.49 -1.12 -19.80
C ASN A 143 10.94 -0.05 -18.77
N PRO A 144 11.94 0.80 -19.07
CA PRO A 144 12.38 1.88 -18.18
C PRO A 144 11.29 2.92 -17.84
N GLU A 145 10.24 3.04 -18.67
CA GLU A 145 9.10 3.94 -18.42
C GLU A 145 8.13 3.40 -17.36
N LEU A 146 8.27 2.14 -16.95
CA LEU A 146 7.43 1.47 -15.94
C LEU A 146 5.93 1.65 -16.21
N PRO A 147 5.41 1.28 -17.40
CA PRO A 147 3.99 1.44 -17.70
C PRO A 147 3.16 0.55 -16.78
N ARG A 148 1.99 1.08 -16.36
CA ARG A 148 0.99 0.39 -15.56
C ARG A 148 -0.08 -0.17 -16.49
N VAL A 149 -0.28 -1.48 -16.47
CA VAL A 149 -1.26 -2.17 -17.30
C VAL A 149 -2.36 -2.72 -16.40
N ALA A 150 -3.61 -2.34 -16.67
CA ALA A 150 -4.75 -2.82 -15.91
C ALA A 150 -4.87 -4.35 -16.03
N LYS A 151 -5.03 -5.04 -14.90
CA LYS A 151 -5.42 -6.46 -14.88
C LYS A 151 -6.95 -6.58 -14.93
N ALA A 152 -7.47 -7.78 -15.19
CA ALA A 152 -8.91 -8.05 -15.26
C ALA A 152 -9.65 -7.65 -13.97
N SER A 153 -9.00 -7.79 -12.81
CA SER A 153 -9.55 -7.37 -11.51
C SER A 153 -9.83 -5.88 -11.38
N VAL A 154 -9.20 -5.01 -12.18
CA VAL A 154 -9.49 -3.56 -12.19
C VAL A 154 -10.93 -3.32 -12.59
N SER A 155 -11.39 -3.92 -13.69
CA SER A 155 -12.75 -3.74 -14.18
C SER A 155 -13.77 -4.18 -13.12
N PHE A 156 -13.54 -5.34 -12.51
CA PHE A 156 -14.41 -5.87 -11.46
C PHE A 156 -14.45 -4.98 -10.21
N TYR A 157 -13.29 -4.55 -9.71
CA TYR A 157 -13.21 -3.68 -8.54
C TYR A 157 -13.82 -2.30 -8.81
N SER A 158 -13.62 -1.74 -10.01
CA SER A 158 -14.28 -0.51 -10.45
C SER A 158 -15.79 -0.64 -10.46
N THR A 159 -16.35 -1.77 -10.92
CA THR A 159 -17.80 -2.00 -10.85
C THR A 159 -18.31 -2.01 -9.41
N ILE A 160 -17.61 -2.66 -8.47
CA ILE A 160 -18.00 -2.63 -7.05
C ILE A 160 -18.05 -1.19 -6.52
N ILE A 161 -17.06 -0.37 -6.87
CA ILE A 161 -17.00 1.04 -6.46
C ILE A 161 -18.15 1.84 -7.08
N SER A 162 -18.31 1.78 -8.42
CA SER A 162 -19.33 2.52 -9.15
C SER A 162 -20.75 2.14 -8.72
N CYS A 163 -20.97 0.88 -8.39
CA CYS A 163 -22.24 0.37 -7.90
C CYS A 163 -22.42 0.48 -6.38
N ASN A 164 -21.41 1.00 -5.66
CA ASN A 164 -21.38 1.08 -4.20
C ASN A 164 -21.76 -0.26 -3.52
N GLY A 165 -21.21 -1.37 -4.02
CA GLY A 165 -21.47 -2.71 -3.51
C GLY A 165 -21.81 -3.72 -4.60
N PHE A 166 -22.72 -4.64 -4.28
CA PHE A 166 -23.13 -5.74 -5.15
C PHE A 166 -24.60 -5.57 -5.55
N PRO A 167 -24.89 -5.20 -6.81
CA PRO A 167 -26.26 -5.15 -7.30
C PRO A 167 -26.94 -6.52 -7.21
N ASP A 168 -28.26 -6.51 -6.98
CA ASP A 168 -29.05 -7.73 -6.96
C ASP A 168 -29.12 -8.33 -8.38
N PRO A 169 -28.61 -9.54 -8.61
CA PRO A 169 -28.64 -10.18 -9.92
C PRO A 169 -30.07 -10.42 -10.44
N GLU A 170 -31.08 -10.48 -9.57
CA GLU A 170 -32.48 -10.67 -9.97
C GLU A 170 -33.10 -9.42 -10.61
N LEU A 171 -32.53 -8.24 -10.34
CA LEU A 171 -33.01 -6.96 -10.90
C LEU A 171 -32.48 -6.70 -12.32
N GLY A 172 -31.66 -7.60 -12.87
CA GLY A 172 -31.04 -7.47 -14.18
C GLY A 172 -29.80 -6.55 -14.18
N PRO A 173 -29.32 -6.12 -15.34
CA PRO A 173 -28.16 -5.24 -15.45
C PRO A 173 -28.45 -3.91 -14.74
N HIS A 174 -27.65 -3.57 -13.73
CA HIS A 174 -27.79 -2.32 -13.00
C HIS A 174 -27.14 -1.17 -13.79
N ASP A 175 -27.72 0.03 -13.78
CA ASP A 175 -27.24 1.18 -14.57
C ASP A 175 -25.76 1.52 -14.32
N CYS A 176 -25.29 1.40 -13.06
CA CYS A 176 -23.87 1.54 -12.66
C CYS A 176 -22.89 0.57 -13.34
N MET A 177 -23.36 -0.53 -13.95
CA MET A 177 -22.55 -1.46 -14.72
C MET A 177 -22.34 -0.99 -16.16
N SER A 178 -23.10 0.01 -16.61
CA SER A 178 -22.84 0.70 -17.86
C SER A 178 -21.66 1.64 -17.62
N PRO A 179 -20.55 1.52 -18.38
CA PRO A 179 -19.56 2.58 -18.38
C PRO A 179 -20.30 3.86 -18.79
N GLU A 180 -20.20 4.93 -17.99
CA GLU A 180 -20.35 6.26 -18.58
C GLU A 180 -19.40 6.29 -19.79
N PRO A 181 -19.82 6.84 -20.94
CA PRO A 181 -18.90 6.96 -22.07
C PRO A 181 -17.64 7.61 -21.53
N GLU A 182 -16.51 6.88 -21.64
CA GLU A 182 -15.22 7.46 -21.27
C GLU A 182 -15.19 8.80 -21.99
N PRO A 183 -14.95 9.93 -21.29
CA PRO A 183 -14.58 11.13 -22.02
C PRO A 183 -13.47 10.69 -22.97
N GLU A 184 -13.62 10.97 -24.28
CA GLU A 184 -12.55 10.73 -25.25
C GLU A 184 -11.24 11.08 -24.55
N PRO A 185 -10.17 10.25 -24.66
CA PRO A 185 -8.95 10.50 -23.92
C PRO A 185 -8.50 11.91 -24.28
N GLU A 186 -8.86 12.87 -23.44
CA GLU A 186 -8.28 14.19 -23.44
C GLU A 186 -6.87 13.83 -23.08
N ALA A 187 -6.00 13.83 -24.10
CA ALA A 187 -4.59 13.54 -23.97
C ALA A 187 -4.19 14.19 -22.66
N THR A 188 -3.84 13.36 -21.67
CA THR A 188 -3.44 13.85 -20.36
C THR A 188 -2.42 14.90 -20.70
N LYS A 189 -2.76 16.19 -20.54
CA LYS A 189 -1.83 17.26 -20.87
C LYS A 189 -0.59 16.85 -20.13
N GLU A 190 0.51 16.62 -20.87
CA GLU A 190 1.80 16.32 -20.25
C GLU A 190 1.89 17.27 -19.06
N PRO A 191 2.19 16.80 -17.84
CA PRO A 191 2.30 17.70 -16.70
C PRO A 191 3.16 18.84 -17.19
N GLU A 192 2.58 20.05 -17.29
CA GLU A 192 3.29 21.20 -17.82
C GLU A 192 4.57 21.22 -17.02
N ARG A 193 5.69 20.95 -17.72
CA ARG A 193 6.96 20.82 -17.06
C ARG A 193 7.23 22.22 -16.54
N GLU A 194 6.93 22.45 -15.26
CA GLU A 194 7.30 23.69 -14.61
C GLU A 194 8.82 23.65 -14.54
N ASP A 195 9.45 24.17 -15.59
CA ASP A 195 10.90 24.28 -15.71
C ASP A 195 11.48 25.21 -14.64
N SER A 196 10.61 25.86 -13.85
CA SER A 196 10.96 26.77 -12.76
C SER A 196 10.52 26.27 -11.38
N VAL A 197 11.40 26.41 -10.39
CA VAL A 197 11.14 26.16 -8.97
C VAL A 197 11.31 27.44 -8.16
N SER A 198 10.62 27.55 -7.03
CA SER A 198 10.82 28.66 -6.09
C SER A 198 12.03 28.39 -5.18
N PHE A 199 13.08 29.18 -5.30
CA PHE A 199 14.29 29.10 -4.49
C PHE A 199 14.66 30.49 -3.94
N LEU A 200 14.75 30.61 -2.60
CA LEU A 200 14.98 31.89 -1.89
C LEU A 200 14.01 33.01 -2.27
N GLY A 201 12.75 32.66 -2.59
CA GLY A 201 11.72 33.62 -3.01
C GLY A 201 11.80 34.04 -4.48
N MET A 202 12.71 33.45 -5.27
CA MET A 202 12.84 33.68 -6.71
C MET A 202 12.34 32.46 -7.48
N LYS A 203 11.65 32.68 -8.61
CA LYS A 203 11.36 31.62 -9.58
C LYS A 203 12.59 31.43 -10.48
N LEU A 204 13.26 30.29 -10.38
CA LEU A 204 14.49 29.95 -11.12
C LEU A 204 14.32 28.65 -11.87
N SER A 205 15.07 28.45 -12.95
CA SER A 205 15.11 27.13 -13.59
C SER A 205 15.72 26.06 -12.67
N ILE A 206 15.42 24.78 -12.90
CA ILE A 206 15.96 23.67 -12.10
C ILE A 206 17.50 23.71 -12.03
N SER A 207 18.17 24.03 -13.14
CA SER A 207 19.65 24.12 -13.21
C SER A 207 20.19 25.34 -12.45
N GLU A 208 19.51 26.48 -12.53
CA GLU A 208 19.87 27.69 -11.78
C GLU A 208 19.64 27.52 -10.28
N ALA A 209 18.54 26.88 -9.87
CA ALA A 209 18.25 26.58 -8.48
C ALA A 209 19.28 25.60 -7.90
N ALA A 210 19.68 24.56 -8.65
CA ALA A 210 20.74 23.65 -8.26
C ALA A 210 22.09 24.36 -8.09
N THR A 211 22.43 25.26 -9.02
CA THR A 211 23.65 26.08 -8.94
C THR A 211 23.59 27.03 -7.75
N GLY A 212 22.45 27.67 -7.51
CA GLY A 212 22.20 28.54 -6.38
C GLY A 212 22.35 27.80 -5.05
N LEU A 213 21.76 26.62 -4.91
CA LEU A 213 21.87 25.77 -3.72
C LEU A 213 23.31 25.35 -3.43
N ASN A 214 24.05 24.89 -4.44
CA ASN A 214 25.44 24.48 -4.27
C ASN A 214 26.34 25.66 -3.88
N THR A 215 26.09 26.84 -4.46
CA THR A 215 26.85 28.06 -4.15
C THR A 215 26.56 28.56 -2.74
N THR A 216 25.30 28.57 -2.31
CA THR A 216 24.95 28.97 -0.92
C THR A 216 25.54 28.00 0.09
N PHE A 217 25.51 26.69 -0.19
CA PHE A 217 26.12 25.69 0.69
C PHE A 217 27.64 25.88 0.80
N ALA A 218 28.33 26.12 -0.32
CA ALA A 218 29.76 26.41 -0.32
C ALA A 218 30.11 27.68 0.49
N LEU A 219 29.33 28.75 0.33
CA LEU A 219 29.52 29.99 1.09
C LEU A 219 29.27 29.81 2.59
N LEU A 220 28.25 29.02 2.97
CA LEU A 220 27.99 28.69 4.37
C LEU A 220 29.15 27.90 4.98
N ILE A 221 29.71 26.92 4.26
CA ILE A 221 30.87 26.17 4.72
C ILE A 221 32.06 27.11 4.98
N VAL A 222 32.37 28.00 4.04
CA VAL A 222 33.48 28.96 4.19
C VAL A 222 33.23 29.89 5.38
N ALA A 223 32.01 30.39 5.56
CA ALA A 223 31.64 31.26 6.67
C ALA A 223 31.80 30.55 8.03
N VAL A 224 31.39 29.28 8.12
CA VAL A 224 31.55 28.46 9.34
C VAL A 224 33.03 28.28 9.67
N PHE A 225 33.87 27.92 8.69
CA PHE A 225 35.31 27.79 8.91
C PHE A 225 35.96 29.12 9.31
N ALA A 226 35.57 30.23 8.70
CA ALA A 226 36.05 31.56 9.08
C ALA A 226 35.65 31.93 10.51
N ALA A 227 34.40 31.64 10.92
CA ALA A 227 33.93 31.88 12.28
C ALA A 227 34.69 31.02 13.30
N ILE A 228 34.93 29.74 13.00
CA ILE A 228 35.73 28.85 13.84
C ILE A 228 37.16 29.39 13.96
N ALA A 229 37.81 29.76 12.84
CA ALA A 229 39.16 30.31 12.83
C ALA A 229 39.27 31.62 13.60
N MET A 230 38.32 32.55 13.46
CA MET A 230 38.30 33.79 14.24
C MET A 230 38.12 33.51 15.74
N THR A 231 37.26 32.55 16.08
CA THR A 231 37.01 32.15 17.48
C THR A 231 38.26 31.52 18.10
N THR A 232 38.91 30.59 17.39
CA THR A 232 40.15 29.97 17.88
C THR A 232 41.28 30.99 18.01
N LEU A 233 41.47 31.88 17.03
CA LEU A 233 42.45 32.97 17.11
C LEU A 233 42.17 33.92 18.28
N PHE A 234 40.91 34.27 18.54
CA PHE A 234 40.52 35.09 19.69
C PHE A 234 40.87 34.44 21.03
N PHE A 235 40.57 33.14 21.18
CA PHE A 235 40.92 32.39 22.40
C PHE A 235 42.42 32.17 22.56
N VAL A 236 43.16 31.92 21.47
CA VAL A 236 44.63 31.82 21.50
C VAL A 236 45.25 33.17 21.92
N LYS A 237 44.80 34.28 21.33
CA LYS A 237 45.28 35.62 21.68
C LYS A 237 44.98 36.01 23.14
N ARG A 238 43.86 35.56 23.70
CA ARG A 238 43.51 35.75 25.12
C ARG A 238 44.35 34.91 26.08
N ARG A 239 44.88 33.75 25.67
CA ARG A 239 45.76 32.92 26.50
C ARG A 239 47.22 33.42 26.56
N ILE A 240 47.62 34.31 25.66
CA ILE A 240 49.00 34.81 25.53
C ILE A 240 49.18 36.18 26.26
N LYS A 241 48.10 36.73 26.85
CA LYS A 241 48.14 37.85 27.79
C LYS A 241 47.94 37.35 29.22
#